data_AF-A0A8J9V1P5-F1
#
_entry.id   AF-A0A8J9V1P5-F1
#
_cell.length_a   1.000
_cell.length_b   1.000
_cell.length_c   1.000
_cell.angle_alpha   90.00
_cell.angle_beta   90.00
_cell.angle_gamma   90.00
#
_symmetry.space_group_name_H-M   'P 1'
#
loop_
_entity.id
_entity.type
_entity.pdbx_description
1 polymer ?
#
loop_
_entity_poly.entity_id
_entity_poly.type
_entity_poly.pdbx_seq_one_letter_code
_entity_poly.pdbx_strand_id
1 'polypeptide(L)'
;MEDEVTFLFQLGVLRDAVSAPAHRLTLAHLKELAVKFVYEKIPDNGLNRLSDRILLFRHDYCSPNVLQLINSATDVTDETLVEIVLTANPLLCDGVEPPPAPRPHALVVHSYKAPTFCDFCGEMLFGLVRQGLKCEGCGLNYHKRCAVKVPSNCESPAGAGAPAGAGGAGAPAAGAPPRRQSAAPRSPSRSSHSHDEDSLVRRLAQLVSGNRDNN
;
A
#
# COMPACT_ATOMS: atom_id res chain seq x y z
N MET A 1 40.42 23.42 20.18
CA MET A 1 40.28 22.19 19.38
C MET A 1 38.80 21.89 19.44
N GLU A 2 38.10 22.10 18.33
CA GLU A 2 36.65 21.86 18.29
C GLU A 2 36.45 20.34 18.30
N ASP A 3 35.63 19.84 19.21
CA ASP A 3 35.33 18.41 19.26
C ASP A 3 34.43 18.06 18.06
N GLU A 4 34.98 17.35 17.08
CA GLU A 4 34.27 16.79 15.94
C GLU A 4 34.03 15.29 16.14
N VAL A 5 32.90 14.80 15.63
CA VAL A 5 32.55 13.39 15.63
C VAL A 5 32.51 12.93 14.17
N THR A 6 33.25 11.86 13.86
CA THR A 6 33.25 11.26 12.52
C THR A 6 32.51 9.93 12.55
N PHE A 7 31.50 9.78 11.70
CA PHE A 7 30.69 8.56 11.62
C PHE A 7 30.45 8.19 10.16
N LEU A 8 29.87 7.02 9.92
CA LEU A 8 29.69 6.47 8.58
C LEU A 8 28.21 6.37 8.26
N PHE A 9 27.78 7.01 7.17
CA PHE A 9 26.46 6.74 6.61
C PHE A 9 26.52 5.56 5.65
N GLN A 10 25.49 4.73 5.70
CA GLN A 10 25.28 3.63 4.78
C GLN A 10 23.85 3.68 4.23
N LEU A 11 23.70 3.51 2.92
CA LEU A 11 22.42 3.33 2.24
C LEU A 11 22.59 2.23 1.19
N GLY A 12 22.17 1.02 1.52
CA GLY A 12 22.40 -0.13 0.65
C GLY A 12 23.89 -0.38 0.45
N VAL A 13 24.37 -0.27 -0.80
CA VAL A 13 25.81 -0.41 -1.13
C VAL A 13 26.61 0.90 -1.02
N LEU A 14 25.92 2.03 -0.87
CA LEU A 14 26.56 3.33 -0.77
C LEU A 14 27.01 3.57 0.67
N ARG A 15 28.27 3.94 0.86
CA ARG A 15 28.84 4.26 2.18
C ARG A 15 29.78 5.45 2.07
N ASP A 16 29.72 6.37 3.02
CA ASP A 16 30.65 7.50 3.10
C ASP A 16 30.81 8.00 4.53
N ALA A 17 31.95 8.65 4.79
CA ALA A 17 32.26 9.24 6.08
C ALA A 17 31.71 10.66 6.17
N VAL A 18 31.14 10.99 7.32
CA VAL A 18 30.61 12.31 7.63
C VAL A 18 31.18 12.76 8.97
N SER A 19 31.81 13.94 8.95
CA SER A 19 32.30 14.62 10.15
C SER A 19 31.40 15.80 10.47
N ALA A 20 31.02 15.92 11.74
CA ALA A 20 30.19 17.02 12.23
C ALA A 20 30.66 17.50 13.61
N PRO A 21 30.50 18.79 13.93
CA PRO A 21 30.86 19.30 15.25
C PRO A 21 29.94 18.69 16.33
N ALA A 22 30.52 18.12 17.38
CA ALA A 22 29.79 17.42 18.45
C ALA A 22 28.69 18.30 19.07
N HIS A 23 28.96 19.58 19.26
CA HIS A 23 28.03 20.56 19.83
C HIS A 23 26.84 20.91 18.92
N ARG A 24 26.92 20.62 17.61
CA ARG A 24 25.84 20.84 16.64
C ARG A 24 25.10 19.55 16.29
N LEU A 25 25.57 18.41 16.78
CA LEU A 25 24.99 17.11 16.48
C LEU A 25 23.69 16.95 17.26
N THR A 26 22.58 17.20 16.57
CA THR A 26 21.21 16.94 17.04
C THR A 26 20.56 15.93 16.10
N LEU A 27 19.45 15.30 16.51
CA LEU A 27 18.71 14.38 15.64
C LEU A 27 18.26 15.06 14.35
N ALA A 28 17.84 16.33 14.43
CA ALA A 28 17.44 17.12 13.27
C ALA A 28 18.63 17.34 12.33
N HIS A 29 19.77 17.76 12.86
CA HIS A 29 20.99 17.94 12.08
C HIS A 29 21.48 16.64 11.45
N LEU A 30 21.43 15.52 12.18
CA LEU A 30 21.78 14.20 11.66
C LEU A 30 20.88 13.79 10.49
N LYS A 31 19.58 14.07 10.57
CA LYS A 31 18.64 13.87 9.46
C LYS A 31 18.93 14.79 8.28
N GLU A 32 19.28 16.05 8.50
CA GLU A 32 19.70 16.98 7.43
C GLU A 32 20.93 16.46 6.70
N LEU A 33 21.94 15.98 7.43
CA LEU A 33 23.14 15.37 6.87
C LEU A 33 22.80 14.10 6.06
N ALA A 34 21.90 13.26 6.56
CA ALA A 34 21.42 12.09 5.82
C ALA A 34 20.67 12.48 4.54
N VAL A 35 19.81 13.49 4.58
CA VAL A 35 19.12 14.03 3.39
C VAL A 35 20.14 14.53 2.37
N LYS A 36 21.13 15.30 2.81
CA LYS A 36 22.22 15.81 1.96
C LYS A 36 22.99 14.65 1.31
N PHE A 37 23.37 13.64 2.10
CA PHE A 37 24.03 12.43 1.59
C PHE A 37 23.20 11.73 0.51
N VAL A 38 21.89 11.57 0.72
CA VAL A 38 21.00 10.94 -0.28
C VAL A 38 20.93 11.78 -1.56
N TYR A 39 20.86 13.10 -1.48
CA TYR A 39 20.86 13.97 -2.67
C TYR A 39 22.20 13.94 -3.42
N GLU A 40 23.32 13.85 -2.72
CA GLU A 40 24.65 13.80 -3.34
C GLU A 40 24.92 12.47 -4.03
N LYS A 41 24.54 11.35 -3.41
CA LYS A 41 24.77 10.01 -3.99
C LYS A 41 23.70 9.60 -4.99
N ILE A 42 22.49 10.16 -4.88
CA ILE A 42 21.34 9.83 -5.73
C ILE A 42 20.64 11.13 -6.16
N PRO A 43 21.21 11.86 -7.14
CA PRO A 43 20.49 12.95 -7.79
C PRO A 43 19.25 12.38 -8.50
N ASP A 44 18.15 13.14 -8.52
CA ASP A 44 16.87 12.75 -9.13
C ASP A 44 16.21 11.48 -8.57
N ASN A 45 16.39 11.24 -7.26
CA ASN A 45 15.69 10.19 -6.52
C ASN A 45 14.15 10.23 -6.70
N GLY A 46 13.58 11.39 -7.09
CA GLY A 46 12.15 11.58 -7.32
C GLY A 46 11.31 11.30 -6.08
N LEU A 47 11.91 11.48 -4.90
CA LEU A 47 11.29 11.31 -3.60
C LEU A 47 11.00 12.69 -3.01
N ASN A 48 9.73 12.98 -2.78
CA ASN A 48 9.31 14.18 -2.06
C ASN A 48 9.38 13.93 -0.55
N ARG A 49 9.69 14.99 0.22
CA ARG A 49 9.73 14.99 1.70
C ARG A 49 10.65 13.92 2.30
N LEU A 50 11.88 13.81 1.79
CA LEU A 50 12.88 12.84 2.25
C LEU A 50 13.11 12.86 3.77
N SER A 51 13.10 14.04 4.39
CA SER A 51 13.24 14.21 5.84
C SER A 51 12.22 13.40 6.66
N ASP A 52 11.01 13.21 6.12
CA ASP A 52 9.92 12.48 6.76
C ASP A 52 9.98 10.97 6.44
N ARG A 53 10.75 10.60 5.42
CA ARG A 53 10.90 9.23 4.94
C ARG A 53 12.15 8.52 5.44
N ILE A 54 13.16 9.28 5.88
CA ILE A 54 14.42 8.75 6.36
C ILE A 54 14.29 8.30 7.83
N LEU A 55 14.61 7.03 8.04
CA LEU A 55 14.86 6.45 9.35
C LEU A 55 16.35 6.16 9.48
N LEU A 56 16.90 6.40 10.66
CA LEU A 56 18.32 6.23 10.94
C LEU A 56 18.51 5.15 12.00
N PHE A 57 19.33 4.16 11.69
CA PHE A 57 19.64 3.05 12.59
C PHE A 57 21.13 2.99 12.83
N ARG A 58 21.56 2.73 14.06
CA ARG A 58 22.94 2.40 14.36
C ARG A 58 23.12 0.88 14.32
N HIS A 59 24.31 0.44 13.92
CA HIS A 59 24.69 -0.96 14.02
C HIS A 59 25.27 -1.28 15.40
N ASP A 60 24.62 -2.20 16.11
CA ASP A 60 25.10 -2.74 17.39
C ASP A 60 25.27 -4.26 17.26
N TYR A 61 26.49 -4.68 16.91
CA TYR A 61 26.83 -6.10 16.75
C TYR A 61 26.94 -6.87 18.07
N CYS A 62 26.88 -6.17 19.22
CA CYS A 62 26.84 -6.79 20.54
C CYS A 62 25.41 -7.09 20.99
N SER A 63 24.40 -6.54 20.29
CA SER A 63 22.99 -6.74 20.54
C SER A 63 22.41 -7.80 19.59
N PRO A 64 21.42 -8.61 20.02
CA PRO A 64 20.71 -9.52 19.12
C PRO A 64 19.91 -8.76 18.04
N ASN A 65 19.54 -7.50 18.31
CA ASN A 65 19.00 -6.58 17.33
C ASN A 65 20.15 -5.74 16.78
N VAL A 66 20.70 -6.15 15.64
CA VAL A 66 21.87 -5.50 15.02
C VAL A 66 21.55 -4.08 14.58
N LEU A 67 20.31 -3.81 14.17
CA LEU A 67 19.84 -2.46 13.80
C LEU A 67 19.03 -1.85 14.95
N GLN A 68 19.57 -0.80 15.57
CA GLN A 68 18.90 -0.06 16.63
C GLN A 68 18.51 1.33 16.14
N LEU A 69 17.24 1.71 16.28
CA LEU A 69 16.77 3.04 15.88
C LEU A 69 17.47 4.12 16.71
N ILE A 70 18.00 5.14 16.03
CA ILE A 70 18.65 6.28 16.68
C ILE A 70 17.57 7.22 17.20
N ASN A 71 17.43 7.29 18.53
CA ASN A 71 16.45 8.16 19.20
C ASN A 71 17.10 9.38 19.85
N SER A 72 18.42 9.43 19.91
CA SER A 72 19.19 10.58 20.38
C SER A 72 20.46 10.76 19.55
N ALA A 73 20.89 12.01 19.37
CA ALA A 73 22.17 12.29 18.72
C ALA A 73 23.38 11.76 19.51
N THR A 74 23.21 11.55 20.83
CA THR A 74 24.24 10.93 21.69
C THR A 74 24.50 9.47 21.35
N ASP A 75 23.59 8.81 20.62
CA ASP A 75 23.77 7.42 20.20
C ASP A 75 24.76 7.31 19.02
N VAL A 76 25.13 8.45 18.43
CA VAL A 76 26.11 8.58 17.35
C VAL A 76 27.42 9.09 17.95
N THR A 77 28.42 8.23 17.89
CA THR A 77 29.78 8.50 18.36
C THR A 77 30.78 8.26 17.22
N ASP A 78 32.06 8.50 17.48
CA ASP A 78 33.09 8.27 16.47
C ASP A 78 33.04 6.83 15.95
N GLU A 79 33.24 6.63 14.66
CA GLU A 79 33.17 5.36 13.94
C GLU A 79 31.80 4.65 13.96
N THR A 80 30.74 5.31 14.44
CA THR A 80 29.39 4.73 14.43
C THR A 80 28.92 4.51 13.00
N LEU A 81 28.45 3.29 12.70
CA LEU A 81 27.82 2.97 11.41
C LEU A 81 26.32 3.25 11.49
N VAL A 82 25.89 4.27 10.75
CA VAL A 82 24.50 4.73 10.66
C VAL A 82 23.89 4.28 9.33
N GLU A 83 22.98 3.32 9.38
CA GLU A 83 22.18 2.87 8.25
C GLU A 83 21.00 3.81 8.03
N ILE A 84 20.91 4.34 6.81
CA ILE A 84 19.81 5.15 6.31
C ILE A 84 18.80 4.21 5.66
N VAL A 85 17.60 4.18 6.22
CA VAL A 85 16.49 3.39 5.67
C VAL A 85 15.43 4.34 5.14
N LEU A 86 15.09 4.20 3.86
CA LEU A 86 14.05 4.97 3.20
C LEU A 86 12.70 4.25 3.31
N THR A 87 11.71 4.89 3.94
CA THR A 87 10.36 4.34 4.02
C THR A 87 9.56 4.64 2.74
N ALA A 88 8.89 3.60 2.24
CA ALA A 88 7.97 3.69 1.11
C ALA A 88 6.54 4.02 1.58
N ASN A 89 6.36 4.81 2.65
CA ASN A 89 5.02 5.12 3.16
C ASN A 89 4.24 6.00 2.14
N PRO A 90 3.15 5.49 1.54
CA PRO A 90 2.40 6.23 0.53
C PRO A 90 1.55 7.36 1.11
N LEU A 91 1.32 7.39 2.43
CA LEU A 91 0.57 8.45 3.11
C LEU A 91 1.33 9.79 3.19
N LEU A 92 2.62 9.79 2.86
CA LEU A 92 3.48 10.97 2.82
C LEU A 92 3.68 11.50 1.40
N CYS A 93 3.04 10.88 0.40
CA CYS A 93 2.93 11.39 -0.97
C CYS A 93 1.80 12.43 -0.97
N ASP A 94 2.06 13.62 -1.51
CA ASP A 94 1.18 14.79 -1.48
C ASP A 94 -0.32 14.49 -1.68
N GLY A 95 -1.14 14.77 -0.66
CA GLY A 95 -2.51 15.29 -0.75
C GLY A 95 -3.57 14.54 -1.56
N VAL A 96 -3.23 13.44 -2.21
CA VAL A 96 -4.17 12.54 -2.87
C VAL A 96 -4.49 11.47 -1.86
N GLU A 97 -5.72 11.50 -1.33
CA GLU A 97 -6.30 10.37 -0.61
C GLU A 97 -5.88 9.09 -1.35
N PRO A 98 -5.13 8.17 -0.71
CA PRO A 98 -4.65 6.97 -1.38
C PRO A 98 -5.85 6.29 -2.04
N PRO A 99 -5.74 5.77 -3.28
CA PRO A 99 -6.79 4.93 -3.82
C PRO A 99 -7.07 3.87 -2.75
N PRO A 100 -8.34 3.71 -2.33
CA PRO A 100 -8.65 2.95 -1.14
C PRO A 100 -7.98 1.59 -1.28
N ALA A 101 -7.10 1.27 -0.31
CA ALA A 101 -6.37 0.01 -0.29
C ALA A 101 -7.32 -1.11 -0.69
N PRO A 102 -6.94 -2.02 -1.62
CA PRO A 102 -7.87 -2.99 -2.18
C PRO A 102 -8.53 -3.75 -1.05
N ARG A 103 -9.79 -3.42 -0.76
CA ARG A 103 -10.55 -4.01 0.32
C ARG A 103 -11.19 -5.28 -0.24
N PRO A 104 -10.71 -6.48 0.13
CA PRO A 104 -11.39 -7.69 -0.29
C PRO A 104 -12.79 -7.73 0.32
N HIS A 105 -13.76 -8.25 -0.44
CA HIS A 105 -15.10 -8.47 0.09
C HIS A 105 -15.06 -9.51 1.21
N ALA A 106 -15.55 -9.15 2.41
CA ALA A 106 -15.75 -10.10 3.51
C ALA A 106 -17.00 -10.96 3.23
N LEU A 107 -16.82 -12.04 2.47
CA LEU A 107 -17.90 -12.89 1.97
C LEU A 107 -18.31 -13.97 2.97
N VAL A 108 -19.58 -13.97 3.37
CA VAL A 108 -20.18 -14.96 4.28
C VAL A 108 -21.30 -15.72 3.58
N VAL A 109 -21.43 -17.02 3.87
CA VAL A 109 -22.50 -17.85 3.29
C VAL A 109 -23.85 -17.41 3.85
N HIS A 110 -24.77 -17.05 2.95
CA HIS A 110 -26.08 -16.52 3.32
C HIS A 110 -27.22 -17.34 2.70
N SER A 111 -28.34 -17.45 3.43
CA SER A 111 -29.58 -18.06 2.93
C SER A 111 -30.62 -16.98 2.68
N TYR A 112 -30.98 -16.78 1.42
CA TYR A 112 -31.95 -15.78 0.98
C TYR A 112 -33.39 -16.31 1.08
N LYS A 113 -34.31 -15.43 1.46
CA LYS A 113 -35.75 -15.73 1.61
C LYS A 113 -36.57 -15.40 0.35
N ALA A 114 -35.95 -14.79 -0.65
CA ALA A 114 -36.55 -14.40 -1.92
C ALA A 114 -35.54 -14.67 -3.07
N PRO A 115 -35.99 -14.75 -4.34
CA PRO A 115 -35.09 -14.93 -5.48
C PRO A 115 -34.09 -13.77 -5.58
N THR A 116 -32.81 -14.08 -5.35
CA THR A 116 -31.71 -13.12 -5.40
C THR A 116 -30.78 -13.44 -6.56
N PHE A 117 -30.20 -12.41 -7.16
CA PHE A 117 -29.28 -12.53 -8.30
C PHE A 117 -27.85 -12.20 -7.87
N CYS A 118 -26.89 -12.78 -8.58
CA CYS A 118 -25.47 -12.52 -8.38
C CYS A 118 -25.10 -11.17 -9.00
N ASP A 119 -24.53 -10.26 -8.21
CA ASP A 119 -24.13 -8.92 -8.65
C ASP A 119 -22.93 -8.95 -9.62
N PHE A 120 -22.26 -10.10 -9.77
CA PHE A 120 -21.15 -10.29 -10.72
C PHE A 120 -21.60 -10.84 -12.09
N CYS A 121 -22.44 -11.88 -12.13
CA CYS A 121 -22.85 -12.51 -13.40
C CYS A 121 -24.30 -12.24 -13.80
N GLY A 122 -25.10 -11.60 -12.95
CA GLY A 122 -26.52 -11.33 -13.18
C GLY A 122 -27.44 -12.55 -13.14
N GLU A 123 -26.92 -13.75 -12.89
CA GLU A 123 -27.72 -14.99 -12.81
C GLU A 123 -28.27 -15.22 -11.41
N MET A 124 -29.41 -15.93 -11.33
CA MET A 124 -30.07 -16.25 -10.07
C MET A 124 -29.22 -17.16 -9.17
N LEU A 125 -29.24 -16.90 -7.87
CA LEU A 125 -28.68 -17.78 -6.84
C LEU A 125 -29.64 -18.95 -6.60
N PHE A 126 -29.40 -20.08 -7.26
CA PHE A 126 -30.27 -21.27 -7.15
C PHE A 126 -30.04 -22.04 -5.84
N GLY A 127 -31.13 -22.59 -5.29
CA GLY A 127 -31.11 -23.49 -4.13
C GLY A 127 -32.13 -23.14 -3.05
N LEU A 128 -32.45 -24.10 -2.17
CA LEU A 128 -33.38 -23.89 -1.06
C LEU A 128 -32.71 -23.19 0.13
N VAL A 129 -31.41 -23.44 0.37
CA VAL A 129 -30.62 -22.86 1.46
C VAL A 129 -29.20 -22.60 1.00
N ARG A 130 -28.50 -21.64 1.64
CA ARG A 130 -27.08 -21.32 1.38
C ARG A 130 -26.76 -21.10 -0.10
N GLN A 131 -27.65 -20.37 -0.79
CA GLN A 131 -27.64 -20.23 -2.26
C GLN A 131 -26.44 -19.41 -2.76
N GLY A 132 -25.88 -18.55 -1.90
CA GLY A 132 -24.75 -17.71 -2.27
C GLY A 132 -23.97 -17.16 -1.08
N LEU A 133 -23.09 -16.22 -1.41
CA LEU A 133 -22.25 -15.47 -0.49
C LEU A 133 -22.77 -14.03 -0.44
N LYS A 134 -22.73 -13.40 0.73
CA LYS A 134 -23.04 -11.99 0.94
C LYS A 134 -21.82 -11.30 1.53
N CYS A 135 -21.46 -10.13 1.01
CA CYS A 135 -20.42 -9.32 1.60
C CYS A 135 -20.94 -8.59 2.84
N GLU A 136 -20.27 -8.72 3.99
CA GLU A 136 -20.59 -7.95 5.21
C GLU A 136 -20.23 -6.47 5.10
N GLY A 137 -19.27 -6.13 4.21
CA GLY A 137 -18.87 -4.77 3.92
C GLY A 137 -19.88 -4.04 3.03
N CYS A 138 -20.02 -4.46 1.77
CA CYS A 138 -20.84 -3.76 0.76
C CYS A 138 -22.28 -4.28 0.62
N GLY A 139 -22.63 -5.42 1.23
CA GLY A 139 -23.97 -6.01 1.13
C GLY A 139 -24.28 -6.74 -0.19
N LEU A 140 -23.35 -6.76 -1.16
CA LEU A 140 -23.52 -7.44 -2.46
C LEU A 140 -23.49 -8.96 -2.33
N ASN A 141 -24.14 -9.62 -3.30
CA ASN A 141 -24.43 -11.05 -3.31
C ASN A 141 -23.72 -11.75 -4.49
N TYR A 142 -23.06 -12.87 -4.22
CA TYR A 142 -22.25 -13.58 -5.22
C TYR A 142 -22.46 -15.09 -5.18
N HIS A 143 -22.31 -15.77 -6.32
CA HIS A 143 -22.13 -17.23 -6.31
C HIS A 143 -20.75 -17.60 -5.74
N LYS A 144 -20.62 -18.83 -5.24
CA LYS A 144 -19.32 -19.40 -4.85
C LYS A 144 -18.29 -19.38 -5.99
N ARG A 145 -18.73 -19.63 -7.23
CA ARG A 145 -17.88 -19.57 -8.44
C ARG A 145 -17.53 -18.14 -8.85
N CYS A 146 -18.38 -17.18 -8.51
CA CYS A 146 -18.18 -15.78 -8.87
C CYS A 146 -17.23 -15.09 -7.90
N ALA A 147 -17.24 -15.47 -6.62
CA ALA A 147 -16.39 -14.91 -5.56
C ALA A 147 -14.90 -14.82 -5.94
N VAL A 148 -14.37 -15.84 -6.63
CA VAL A 148 -12.95 -15.87 -7.06
C VAL A 148 -12.63 -14.92 -8.21
N LYS A 149 -13.65 -14.35 -8.88
CA LYS A 149 -13.53 -13.43 -10.02
C LYS A 149 -13.89 -11.98 -9.67
N VAL A 150 -14.35 -11.72 -8.45
CA VAL A 150 -14.76 -10.39 -8.02
C VAL A 150 -13.50 -9.55 -7.74
N PRO A 151 -13.40 -8.31 -8.27
CA PRO A 151 -12.34 -7.38 -7.92
C PRO A 151 -12.33 -7.05 -6.41
N SER A 152 -11.16 -6.78 -5.84
CA SER A 152 -10.98 -6.45 -4.41
C SER A 152 -11.29 -4.98 -4.09
N ASN A 153 -12.43 -4.46 -4.57
CA ASN A 153 -12.83 -3.06 -4.40
C ASN A 153 -14.10 -2.92 -3.55
N CYS A 154 -14.12 -3.54 -2.36
CA CYS A 154 -15.26 -3.45 -1.47
C CYS A 154 -15.45 -2.03 -0.92
N GLU A 155 -16.42 -1.30 -1.45
CA GLU A 155 -16.83 0.01 -0.94
C GLU A 155 -17.94 -0.15 0.11
N SER A 156 -17.82 0.56 1.25
CA SER A 156 -18.88 0.56 2.26
C SER A 156 -20.16 1.21 1.69
N PRO A 157 -21.36 0.72 2.04
CA PRO A 157 -22.61 1.28 1.55
C PRO A 157 -22.92 2.56 2.33
N ALA A 158 -22.23 3.66 2.03
CA ALA A 158 -22.69 4.99 2.36
C ALA A 158 -23.82 5.35 1.37
N GLY A 159 -25.05 4.88 1.64
CA GLY A 159 -26.24 5.44 1.00
C GLY A 159 -27.29 4.48 0.41
N ALA A 160 -27.19 3.16 0.58
CA ALA A 160 -28.29 2.26 0.22
C ALA A 160 -28.89 1.64 1.48
N GLY A 161 -30.06 2.14 1.86
CA GLY A 161 -30.77 1.81 3.09
C GLY A 161 -30.90 0.32 3.37
N ALA A 162 -30.84 0.02 4.66
CA ALA A 162 -31.08 -1.28 5.26
C ALA A 162 -32.55 -1.76 5.06
N PRO A 163 -32.92 -2.95 5.55
CA PRO A 163 -33.70 -3.94 4.82
C PRO A 163 -35.22 -3.71 4.90
N ALA A 164 -35.93 -3.83 3.77
CA ALA A 164 -37.38 -3.95 3.78
C ALA A 164 -37.77 -5.42 3.92
N GLY A 165 -38.00 -5.84 5.16
CA GLY A 165 -38.84 -6.99 5.47
C GLY A 165 -40.31 -6.57 5.54
N ALA A 166 -41.17 -7.45 5.03
CA ALA A 166 -42.62 -7.60 5.27
C ALA A 166 -43.62 -6.74 4.47
N GLY A 167 -44.42 -7.43 3.64
CA GLY A 167 -45.87 -7.21 3.55
C GLY A 167 -46.44 -6.85 2.18
N GLY A 168 -47.32 -7.71 1.64
CA GLY A 168 -48.46 -7.26 0.82
C GLY A 168 -48.45 -7.57 -0.68
N ALA A 169 -49.22 -8.60 -1.04
CA ALA A 169 -49.94 -8.87 -2.29
C ALA A 169 -49.72 -7.96 -3.53
N GLY A 170 -49.45 -8.60 -4.67
CA GLY A 170 -49.68 -8.02 -5.99
C GLY A 170 -48.87 -8.67 -7.11
N ALA A 171 -49.35 -9.79 -7.66
CA ALA A 171 -49.10 -10.12 -9.08
C ALA A 171 -50.04 -9.24 -9.96
N PRO A 172 -49.88 -9.13 -11.29
CA PRO A 172 -48.90 -9.74 -12.19
C PRO A 172 -48.23 -8.73 -13.17
N ALA A 173 -47.23 -9.16 -13.94
CA ALA A 173 -47.20 -8.99 -15.41
C ALA A 173 -45.88 -9.51 -15.99
N ALA A 174 -46.05 -10.25 -17.10
CA ALA A 174 -44.99 -10.81 -17.92
C ALA A 174 -44.09 -9.74 -18.56
N GLY A 175 -42.80 -10.06 -18.67
CA GLY A 175 -41.83 -9.28 -19.45
C GLY A 175 -40.66 -10.17 -19.85
N ALA A 176 -40.56 -10.42 -21.16
CA ALA A 176 -39.62 -11.31 -21.84
C ALA A 176 -38.13 -11.04 -21.52
N PRO A 177 -37.23 -12.03 -21.73
CA PRO A 177 -35.79 -11.85 -21.50
C PRO A 177 -35.15 -11.01 -22.62
N PRO A 178 -34.22 -10.08 -22.33
CA PRO A 178 -33.39 -9.52 -23.38
C PRO A 178 -32.30 -10.53 -23.79
N ARG A 179 -32.43 -10.93 -25.05
CA ARG A 179 -31.42 -11.41 -26.01
C ARG A 179 -29.97 -11.45 -25.52
N ARG A 180 -29.39 -12.65 -25.67
CA ARG A 180 -27.97 -12.89 -26.00
C ARG A 180 -27.46 -11.84 -27.00
N GLN A 181 -26.43 -11.10 -26.62
CA GLN A 181 -25.43 -10.59 -27.55
C GLN A 181 -24.11 -11.26 -27.20
N SER A 182 -23.70 -12.19 -28.06
CA SER A 182 -22.31 -12.57 -28.21
C SER A 182 -21.55 -11.32 -28.65
N ALA A 183 -20.98 -10.58 -27.70
CA ALA A 183 -19.97 -9.58 -27.97
C ALA A 183 -18.64 -10.14 -27.48
N ALA A 184 -17.66 -10.13 -28.39
CA ALA A 184 -16.26 -10.52 -28.18
C ALA A 184 -15.69 -9.96 -26.86
N PRO A 185 -14.63 -10.59 -26.29
CA PRO A 185 -13.96 -10.03 -25.13
C PRO A 185 -13.43 -8.64 -25.50
N ARG A 186 -14.10 -7.59 -25.00
CA ARG A 186 -13.51 -6.26 -24.95
C ARG A 186 -12.36 -6.40 -23.98
N SER A 187 -11.15 -6.39 -24.51
CA SER A 187 -9.91 -6.24 -23.76
C SER A 187 -10.14 -5.20 -22.66
N PRO A 188 -9.81 -5.49 -21.39
CA PRO A 188 -9.84 -4.43 -20.39
C PRO A 188 -8.83 -3.38 -20.88
N SER A 189 -9.35 -2.19 -21.18
CA SER A 189 -8.56 -0.97 -21.20
C SER A 189 -7.76 -0.97 -19.91
N ARG A 190 -6.46 -1.25 -20.03
CA ARG A 190 -5.45 -1.12 -18.98
C ARG A 190 -5.68 0.24 -18.33
N SER A 191 -6.29 0.24 -17.15
CA SER A 191 -6.25 1.37 -16.25
C SER A 191 -4.81 1.45 -15.75
N SER A 192 -4.12 2.48 -16.21
CA SER A 192 -2.69 2.76 -16.06
C SER A 192 -2.25 3.08 -14.62
N HIS A 193 -2.97 2.64 -13.58
CA HIS A 193 -2.79 3.13 -12.21
C HIS A 193 -2.12 2.14 -11.24
N SER A 194 -1.63 1.00 -11.74
CA SER A 194 -0.75 0.10 -10.97
C SER A 194 0.74 0.29 -11.26
N HIS A 195 1.09 1.31 -12.05
CA HIS A 195 2.47 1.52 -12.50
C HIS A 195 3.29 2.38 -11.53
N ASP A 196 2.67 3.27 -10.75
CA ASP A 196 3.40 4.26 -9.94
C ASP A 196 3.89 3.74 -8.57
N GLU A 197 3.09 2.93 -7.87
CA GLU A 197 3.49 2.38 -6.56
C GLU A 197 4.55 1.29 -6.67
N ASP A 198 4.38 0.39 -7.65
CA ASP A 198 5.39 -0.60 -8.03
C ASP A 198 6.65 0.13 -8.56
N SER A 199 6.50 1.31 -9.17
CA SER A 199 7.63 2.15 -9.60
C SER A 199 8.41 2.76 -8.42
N LEU A 200 7.77 3.26 -7.36
CA LEU A 200 8.50 3.81 -6.21
C LEU A 200 9.25 2.75 -5.41
N VAL A 201 8.62 1.60 -5.14
CA VAL A 201 9.29 0.47 -4.46
C VAL A 201 10.41 -0.08 -5.33
N ARG A 202 10.21 -0.21 -6.65
CA ARG A 202 11.28 -0.60 -7.58
C ARG A 202 12.39 0.44 -7.64
N ARG A 203 12.09 1.73 -7.65
CA ARG A 203 13.09 2.81 -7.62
C ARG A 203 13.88 2.73 -6.33
N LEU A 204 13.24 2.65 -5.16
CA LEU A 204 13.92 2.46 -3.88
C LEU A 204 14.79 1.19 -3.86
N ALA A 205 14.28 0.07 -4.39
CA ALA A 205 15.05 -1.16 -4.51
C ALA A 205 16.26 -1.04 -5.45
N GLN A 206 16.12 -0.32 -6.58
CA GLN A 206 17.22 0.00 -7.50
C GLN A 206 18.26 0.90 -6.82
N LEU A 207 17.81 1.89 -6.04
CA LEU A 207 18.69 2.80 -5.30
C LEU A 207 19.50 2.08 -4.22
N VAL A 208 18.89 1.15 -3.49
CA VAL A 208 19.55 0.36 -2.44
C VAL A 208 20.48 -0.71 -3.02
N SER A 209 20.11 -1.30 -4.17
CA SER A 209 20.89 -2.37 -4.81
C SER A 209 22.13 -1.89 -5.57
N GLY A 210 22.29 -0.57 -5.75
CA GLY A 210 23.34 0.02 -6.58
C GLY A 210 23.05 -0.19 -8.06
N ASN A 211 22.97 0.89 -8.83
CA ASN A 211 22.85 0.83 -10.29
C ASN A 211 23.99 -0.03 -10.87
N ARG A 212 23.65 -1.23 -11.32
CA ARG A 212 24.51 -2.14 -12.09
C ARG A 212 24.22 -2.09 -13.58
N ASP A 213 23.81 -0.93 -14.08
CA ASP A 213 23.62 -0.70 -15.51
C ASP A 213 24.65 0.33 -15.98
N ASN A 214 25.85 -0.16 -16.30
CA ASN A 214 26.77 0.55 -17.19
C ASN A 214 27.58 -0.47 -17.99
N ASN A 215 26.97 -0.94 -19.09
CA ASN A 215 27.66 -1.31 -20.33
C ASN A 215 26.68 -1.37 -21.50
#